data_AF-V4QPK7-F1
#
_entry.id   AF-V4QPK7-F1
#
_cell.length_a   1.000
_cell.length_b   1.000
_cell.length_c   1.000
_cell.angle_alpha   90.00
_cell.angle_beta   90.00
_cell.angle_gamma   90.00
#
_symmetry.space_group_name_H-M   'P 1'
#
loop_
_entity.id
_entity.type
_entity.pdbx_description
1 polymer ?
#
loop_
_entity_poly.entity_id
_entity_poly.type
_entity_poly.pdbx_seq_one_letter_code
_entity_poly.pdbx_strand_id
1 'polypeptide(L)'
;MWKPIAIGGLAAAAVVALSALPAATATNYNIPAGSMHRIDPKTEIQVINCYQAQWGEKCMVKYYENGQLIGNGNATEMWAEDVVNWEKRYWATQGKAPPSPGGGPQKAAETCPGAPAAVAKNAPRSVAVFQRKIYDNYAMNANGTLSAPQRVGITFENFVVYKTVVNTVTNVPGKGAQRVTDGAPPNAVLTPVASTHVVCEQYRDGVQKRRVESRYFCFTSKDGEWACGGTGFPKITQLK
;
A
#
# COMPACT_ATOMS: atom_id res chain seq x y z
N MET A 1 33.04 78.10 -53.93
CA MET A 1 33.16 76.64 -54.17
C MET A 1 33.15 75.94 -52.83
N TRP A 2 32.02 75.33 -52.47
CA TRP A 2 31.82 74.63 -51.20
C TRP A 2 32.05 73.13 -51.41
N LYS A 3 32.78 72.48 -50.50
CA LYS A 3 32.89 71.02 -50.41
C LYS A 3 32.21 70.55 -49.12
N PRO A 4 31.43 69.46 -49.16
CA PRO A 4 30.63 69.01 -48.02
C PRO A 4 31.43 68.17 -47.03
N ILE A 5 30.98 68.23 -45.78
CA ILE A 5 31.42 67.46 -44.61
C ILE A 5 30.70 66.11 -44.63
N ALA A 6 31.44 65.00 -44.51
CA ALA A 6 30.88 63.67 -44.30
C ALA A 6 30.99 63.28 -42.82
N ILE A 7 29.84 63.17 -42.16
CA ILE A 7 29.68 62.69 -40.78
C ILE A 7 29.52 61.16 -40.86
N GLY A 8 30.52 60.42 -40.39
CA GLY A 8 30.46 58.98 -40.24
C GLY A 8 29.72 58.59 -38.95
N GLY A 9 28.46 58.16 -39.08
CA GLY A 9 27.69 57.58 -37.99
C GLY A 9 28.05 56.10 -37.80
N LEU A 10 28.62 55.77 -36.65
CA LEU A 10 28.75 54.40 -36.15
C LEU A 10 27.42 54.01 -35.48
N ALA A 11 26.60 53.24 -36.19
CA ALA A 11 25.45 52.57 -35.60
C ALA A 11 25.93 51.29 -34.91
N ALA A 12 26.03 51.31 -33.58
CA ALA A 12 26.21 50.12 -32.77
C ALA A 12 24.88 49.35 -32.72
N ALA A 13 24.80 48.22 -33.43
CA ALA A 13 23.69 47.28 -33.29
C ALA A 13 23.79 46.58 -31.93
N ALA A 14 22.96 47.01 -30.97
CA ALA A 14 22.77 46.32 -29.71
C ALA A 14 22.00 45.01 -29.98
N VAL A 15 22.73 43.89 -30.03
CA VAL A 15 22.13 42.55 -29.96
C VAL A 15 21.59 42.39 -28.54
N VAL A 16 20.30 42.63 -28.36
CA VAL A 16 19.58 42.25 -27.14
C VAL A 16 19.53 40.72 -27.13
N ALA A 17 20.47 40.10 -26.41
CA ALA A 17 20.35 38.72 -26.03
C ALA A 17 19.10 38.60 -25.13
N LEU A 18 17.98 38.13 -25.70
CA LEU A 18 16.91 37.55 -24.89
C LEU A 18 17.52 36.34 -24.18
N SER A 19 18.01 36.56 -22.96
CA SER A 19 18.29 35.48 -22.02
C SER A 19 16.96 34.76 -21.79
N ALA A 20 16.80 33.61 -22.44
CA ALA A 20 15.72 32.69 -22.17
C ALA A 20 15.69 32.45 -20.65
N LEU A 21 14.60 32.87 -20.01
CA LEU A 21 14.30 32.45 -18.65
C LEU A 21 14.38 30.92 -18.62
N PRO A 22 15.14 30.30 -17.69
CA PRO A 22 15.13 28.86 -17.58
C PRO A 22 13.68 28.44 -17.35
N ALA A 23 13.16 27.58 -18.24
CA ALA A 23 11.86 26.96 -18.06
C ALA A 23 11.83 26.36 -16.65
N ALA A 24 10.80 26.71 -15.86
CA ALA A 24 10.60 26.15 -14.53
C ALA A 24 10.51 24.63 -14.69
N THR A 25 11.60 23.93 -14.42
CA THR A 25 11.62 22.47 -14.44
C THR A 25 10.73 22.03 -13.29
N ALA A 26 9.58 21.44 -13.62
CA ALA A 26 8.72 20.75 -12.67
C ALA A 26 9.59 19.74 -11.92
N THR A 27 10.02 20.13 -10.71
CA THR A 27 10.86 19.29 -9.88
C THR A 27 9.90 18.34 -9.21
N ASN A 28 9.89 17.07 -9.63
CA ASN A 28 9.08 16.06 -8.96
C ASN A 28 9.63 15.87 -7.55
N TYR A 29 8.88 16.32 -6.54
CA TYR A 29 9.22 16.09 -5.14
C TYR A 29 8.64 14.73 -4.75
N ASN A 30 9.52 13.73 -4.60
CA ASN A 30 9.09 12.44 -4.07
C ASN A 30 8.93 12.58 -2.54
N ILE A 31 7.70 12.81 -2.08
CA ILE A 31 7.35 12.84 -0.65
C ILE A 31 6.87 11.44 -0.26
N PRO A 32 7.69 10.62 0.44
CA PRO A 32 7.30 9.26 0.78
C PRO A 32 6.15 9.26 1.77
N ALA A 33 5.22 8.33 1.62
CA ALA A 33 4.25 8.06 2.68
C ALA A 33 4.98 7.66 3.98
N GLY A 34 4.42 8.11 5.10
CA GLY A 34 4.99 7.95 6.44
C GLY A 34 6.06 8.98 6.80
N SER A 35 6.50 9.86 5.88
CA SER A 35 7.50 10.88 6.19
C SER A 35 6.97 11.89 7.22
N MET A 36 7.83 12.28 8.15
CA MET A 36 7.57 13.31 9.13
C MET A 36 8.22 14.62 8.67
N HIS A 37 7.43 15.69 8.57
CA HIS A 37 7.92 17.03 8.24
C HIS A 37 7.60 18.00 9.36
N ARG A 38 8.56 18.86 9.70
CA ARG A 38 8.38 19.84 10.78
C ARG A 38 7.87 21.16 10.20
N ILE A 39 6.75 21.63 10.74
CA ILE A 39 6.09 22.87 10.34
C ILE A 39 6.58 24.02 11.21
N ASP A 40 6.66 23.78 12.53
CA ASP A 40 7.12 24.75 13.52
C ASP A 40 7.81 24.00 14.70
N PRO A 41 8.31 24.70 15.75
CA PRO A 41 8.99 24.04 16.85
C PRO A 41 8.17 22.97 17.60
N LYS A 42 6.84 23.10 17.61
CA LYS A 42 5.92 22.19 18.31
C LYS A 42 5.13 21.31 17.34
N THR A 43 4.92 21.75 16.11
CA THR A 43 4.05 21.07 15.14
C THR A 43 4.83 20.29 14.10
N GLU A 44 4.49 19.02 13.97
CA GLU A 44 4.95 18.12 12.91
C GLU A 44 3.75 17.62 12.10
N ILE A 45 3.99 17.24 10.85
CA ILE A 45 3.02 16.51 10.04
C ILE A 45 3.58 15.16 9.62
N GLN A 46 2.72 14.15 9.67
CA GLN A 46 2.97 12.87 9.04
C GLN A 46 2.26 12.83 7.70
N VAL A 47 3.00 12.63 6.62
CA VAL A 47 2.42 12.38 5.30
C VAL A 47 1.86 10.98 5.30
N ILE A 48 0.55 10.84 5.06
CA ILE A 48 -0.11 9.54 4.99
C ILE A 48 -0.04 8.99 3.56
N ASN A 49 -0.33 9.83 2.57
CA ASN A 49 -0.21 9.49 1.17
C ASN A 49 -0.08 10.76 0.32
N CYS A 50 0.85 10.73 -0.62
CA CYS A 50 1.03 11.70 -1.70
C CYS A 50 1.08 10.88 -3.00
N TYR A 51 -0.04 10.71 -3.69
CA TYR A 51 -0.08 9.84 -4.87
C TYR A 51 0.65 10.53 -6.03
N GLN A 52 1.87 10.09 -6.34
CA GLN A 52 2.71 10.64 -7.43
C GLN A 52 2.91 12.17 -7.39
N ALA A 53 2.83 12.79 -6.20
CA ALA A 53 2.75 14.23 -6.00
C ALA A 53 3.66 15.05 -6.94
N GLN A 54 3.09 15.54 -8.02
CA GLN A 54 3.65 16.64 -8.80
C GLN A 54 3.37 17.96 -8.07
N TRP A 55 4.08 19.03 -8.46
CA TRP A 55 3.67 20.38 -8.09
C TRP A 55 2.20 20.59 -8.49
N GLY A 56 1.39 21.11 -7.58
CA GLY A 56 -0.05 21.23 -7.74
C GLY A 56 -0.89 20.00 -7.38
N GLU A 57 -0.34 18.97 -6.72
CA GLU A 57 -1.14 17.85 -6.17
C GLU A 57 -1.33 17.94 -4.65
N LYS A 58 -2.37 17.27 -4.13
CA LYS A 58 -2.69 17.23 -2.69
C LYS A 58 -2.20 15.93 -2.04
N CYS A 59 -1.69 16.06 -0.83
CA CYS A 59 -1.30 15.00 0.08
C CYS A 59 -2.28 14.92 1.26
N MET A 60 -2.47 13.72 1.77
CA MET A 60 -3.16 13.50 3.04
C MET A 60 -2.13 13.54 4.16
N VAL A 61 -2.34 14.39 5.18
CA VAL A 61 -1.42 14.56 6.31
C VAL A 61 -2.13 14.43 7.65
N LYS A 62 -1.41 14.03 8.69
CA LYS A 62 -1.86 14.12 10.09
C LYS A 62 -0.98 15.08 10.86
N TYR A 63 -1.56 15.85 11.75
CA TYR A 63 -0.84 16.82 12.56
C TYR A 63 -0.47 16.25 13.92
N TYR A 64 0.73 16.60 14.38
CA TYR A 64 1.25 16.25 15.68
C TYR A 64 1.72 17.52 16.37
N GLU A 65 1.36 17.71 17.63
CA GLU A 65 1.89 18.77 18.49
C GLU A 65 2.65 18.14 19.64
N ASN A 66 3.92 18.50 19.82
CA ASN A 66 4.82 17.89 20.80
C ASN A 66 4.86 16.35 20.72
N GLY A 67 4.78 15.80 19.50
CA GLY A 67 4.76 14.35 19.25
C GLY A 67 3.42 13.65 19.52
N GLN A 68 2.39 14.37 19.95
CA GLN A 68 1.04 13.84 20.13
C GLN A 68 0.16 14.18 18.94
N LEU A 69 -0.61 13.21 18.44
CA LEU A 69 -1.55 13.42 17.36
C LEU A 69 -2.63 14.44 17.77
N ILE A 70 -2.79 15.49 16.99
CA ILE A 70 -3.80 16.54 17.20
C ILE A 70 -4.87 16.52 16.11
N GLY A 71 -6.05 17.05 16.43
CA GLY A 71 -7.28 16.72 15.71
C GLY A 71 -7.69 15.27 15.99
N ASN A 72 -8.91 14.85 15.69
CA ASN A 72 -9.44 13.52 16.05
C ASN A 72 -8.74 12.32 15.35
N GLY A 73 -7.51 12.50 14.88
CA GLY A 73 -6.71 11.53 14.13
C GLY A 73 -7.08 11.41 12.65
N ASN A 74 -8.00 12.27 12.19
CA ASN A 74 -8.39 12.36 10.80
C ASN A 74 -7.25 12.98 9.99
N ALA A 75 -7.03 12.44 8.78
CA ALA A 75 -6.09 13.03 7.84
C ALA A 75 -6.74 14.26 7.17
N THR A 76 -5.94 15.30 7.00
CA THR A 76 -6.33 16.55 6.34
C THR A 76 -5.63 16.64 4.99
N GLU A 77 -6.29 17.21 3.99
CA GLU A 77 -5.67 17.52 2.70
C GLU A 77 -4.72 18.73 2.83
N MET A 78 -3.53 18.61 2.25
CA MET A 78 -2.54 19.69 2.15
C MET A 78 -1.88 19.65 0.77
N TRP A 79 -1.58 20.79 0.17
CA TRP A 79 -0.84 20.79 -1.10
C TRP A 79 0.59 20.27 -0.88
N ALA A 80 1.11 19.46 -1.80
CA ALA A 80 2.47 18.93 -1.73
C ALA A 80 3.51 20.07 -1.66
N GLU A 81 3.24 21.18 -2.34
CA GLU A 81 4.04 22.41 -2.28
C GLU A 81 4.08 22.99 -0.87
N ASP A 82 2.96 23.01 -0.16
CA ASP A 82 2.91 23.49 1.21
C ASP A 82 3.78 22.60 2.10
N VAL A 83 3.65 21.27 2.03
CA VAL A 83 4.46 20.33 2.82
C VAL A 83 5.96 20.67 2.69
N VAL A 84 6.44 20.88 1.46
CA VAL A 84 7.84 21.20 1.19
C VAL A 84 8.22 22.62 1.61
N ASN A 85 7.35 23.61 1.35
CA ASN A 85 7.62 25.01 1.64
C ASN A 85 7.64 25.29 3.14
N TRP A 86 6.81 24.62 3.93
CA TRP A 86 6.81 24.74 5.39
C TRP A 86 8.11 24.22 5.98
N GLU A 87 8.59 23.05 5.54
CA GLU A 87 9.87 22.51 5.99
C GLU A 87 11.03 23.45 5.63
N LYS A 88 11.09 23.94 4.38
CA LYS A 88 12.11 24.91 3.96
C LYS A 88 12.12 26.17 4.83
N ARG A 89 10.93 26.73 5.14
CA ARG A 89 10.79 27.90 6.00
C ARG A 89 11.29 27.60 7.42
N TYR A 90 10.89 26.47 8.00
CA TYR A 90 11.32 26.08 9.34
C TYR A 90 12.85 26.02 9.43
N TRP A 91 13.51 25.30 8.53
CA TRP A 91 14.98 25.16 8.57
C TRP A 91 15.71 26.48 8.26
N ALA A 92 15.15 27.32 7.40
CA ALA A 92 15.67 28.67 7.18
C ALA A 92 15.68 29.50 8.47
N THR A 93 14.65 29.40 9.33
CA THR A 93 14.67 30.08 10.65
C THR A 93 15.74 29.56 11.59
N GLN A 94 16.18 28.32 11.40
CA GLN A 94 17.23 27.70 12.21
C GLN A 94 18.64 27.95 11.66
N GLY A 95 18.78 28.69 10.55
CA GLY A 95 20.07 28.88 9.87
C GLY A 95 20.66 27.58 9.32
N LYS A 96 19.82 26.57 9.03
CA LYS A 96 20.24 25.26 8.54
C LYS A 96 19.59 24.96 7.20
N ALA A 97 20.28 24.20 6.35
CA ALA A 97 19.62 23.60 5.21
C ALA A 97 18.59 22.57 5.70
N PRO A 98 17.43 22.43 5.02
CA PRO A 98 16.53 21.33 5.33
C PRO A 98 17.28 20.00 5.15
N PRO A 99 17.03 19.00 6.01
CA PRO A 99 17.51 17.66 5.77
C PRO A 99 17.03 17.26 4.38
N SER A 100 17.91 16.61 3.61
CA SER A 100 17.52 16.05 2.32
C SER A 100 16.22 15.26 2.52
N PRO A 101 15.19 15.42 1.65
CA PRO A 101 13.95 14.66 1.76
C PRO A 101 14.28 13.16 1.72
N GLY A 102 14.35 12.52 2.89
CA GLY A 102 14.85 11.15 3.05
C GLY A 102 15.94 10.92 4.11
N GLY A 103 16.43 11.97 4.79
CA GLY A 103 17.54 11.87 5.76
C GLY A 103 17.17 11.66 7.23
N GLY A 104 15.88 11.48 7.58
CA GLY A 104 15.52 10.97 8.90
C GLY A 104 15.94 9.49 9.02
N PRO A 105 16.13 8.93 10.23
CA PRO A 105 16.26 7.49 10.37
C PRO A 105 15.00 6.85 9.77
N GLN A 106 15.13 6.32 8.55
CA GLN A 106 14.12 5.46 7.95
C GLN A 106 13.91 4.33 8.95
N LYS A 107 12.77 4.35 9.64
CA LYS A 107 12.28 3.18 10.37
C LYS A 107 12.41 2.04 9.38
N ALA A 108 13.30 1.08 9.65
CA ALA A 108 13.61 0.00 8.73
C ALA A 108 12.29 -0.51 8.17
N ALA A 109 12.11 -0.39 6.84
CA ALA A 109 10.83 -0.65 6.21
C ALA A 109 10.35 -2.02 6.66
N GLU A 110 9.29 -2.03 7.46
CA GLU A 110 8.75 -3.27 7.97
C GLU A 110 8.44 -4.14 6.75
N THR A 111 8.97 -5.36 6.70
CA THR A 111 8.85 -6.22 5.52
C THR A 111 7.88 -7.33 5.85
N CYS A 112 6.95 -7.60 4.93
CA CYS A 112 6.00 -8.69 5.15
C CYS A 112 6.70 -10.05 5.24
N PRO A 113 6.18 -10.99 6.04
CA PRO A 113 6.72 -12.34 6.10
C PRO A 113 6.67 -13.01 4.72
N GLY A 114 7.53 -14.01 4.51
CA GLY A 114 7.51 -14.81 3.29
C GLY A 114 6.28 -15.73 3.19
N ALA A 115 6.10 -16.31 2.01
CA ALA A 115 5.11 -17.37 1.81
C ALA A 115 5.39 -18.56 2.74
N PRO A 116 4.36 -19.27 3.23
CA PRO A 116 4.53 -20.59 3.83
C PRO A 116 5.26 -21.54 2.88
N ALA A 117 5.94 -22.57 3.41
CA ALA A 117 6.65 -23.54 2.60
C ALA A 117 5.74 -24.17 1.52
N ALA A 118 6.32 -24.43 0.34
CA ALA A 118 5.58 -25.12 -0.72
C ALA A 118 5.23 -26.53 -0.28
N VAL A 119 4.05 -27.00 -0.67
CA VAL A 119 3.57 -28.35 -0.38
C VAL A 119 3.39 -29.13 -1.67
N ALA A 120 3.74 -30.41 -1.65
CA ALA A 120 3.52 -31.30 -2.78
C ALA A 120 2.01 -31.39 -3.10
N LYS A 121 1.69 -31.54 -4.39
CA LYS A 121 0.32 -31.62 -4.90
C LYS A 121 -0.52 -32.67 -4.15
N ASN A 122 0.06 -33.85 -3.93
CA ASN A 122 -0.54 -35.00 -3.27
C ASN A 122 -0.17 -35.12 -1.78
N ALA A 123 0.31 -34.05 -1.16
CA ALA A 123 0.69 -34.08 0.25
C ALA A 123 -0.49 -34.55 1.12
N PRO A 124 -0.23 -35.36 2.16
CA PRO A 124 -1.28 -35.78 3.08
C PRO A 124 -1.87 -34.57 3.79
N ARG A 125 -3.14 -34.71 4.17
CA ARG A 125 -3.89 -33.68 4.90
C ARG A 125 -3.13 -33.24 6.15
N SER A 126 -2.76 -31.97 6.23
CA SER A 126 -2.01 -31.40 7.35
C SER A 126 -2.25 -29.90 7.50
N VAL A 127 -1.91 -29.35 8.67
CA VAL A 127 -1.98 -27.90 8.94
C VAL A 127 -1.13 -27.12 7.92
N ALA A 128 0.07 -27.59 7.61
CA ALA A 128 0.96 -26.96 6.64
C ALA A 128 0.33 -26.86 5.25
N VAL A 129 -0.32 -27.94 4.79
CA VAL A 129 -1.06 -27.94 3.51
C VAL A 129 -2.17 -26.89 3.51
N PHE A 130 -2.96 -26.82 4.57
CA PHE A 130 -4.07 -25.87 4.64
C PHE A 130 -3.62 -24.42 4.73
N GLN A 131 -2.63 -24.14 5.58
CA GLN A 131 -2.03 -22.80 5.69
C GLN A 131 -1.46 -22.35 4.34
N ARG A 132 -0.78 -23.25 3.63
CA ARG A 132 -0.25 -22.95 2.29
C ARG A 132 -1.37 -22.65 1.29
N LYS A 133 -2.45 -23.43 1.27
CA LYS A 133 -3.58 -23.19 0.34
C LYS A 133 -4.41 -21.96 0.67
N ILE A 134 -4.55 -21.61 1.95
CA ILE A 134 -5.16 -20.35 2.36
C ILE A 134 -4.29 -19.18 1.90
N TYR A 135 -2.97 -19.27 2.06
CA TYR A 135 -2.03 -18.30 1.52
C TYR A 135 -2.10 -18.18 0.00
N ASP A 136 -2.04 -19.29 -0.73
CA ASP A 136 -2.06 -19.28 -2.20
C ASP A 136 -3.36 -18.62 -2.73
N ASN A 137 -4.51 -18.95 -2.14
CA ASN A 137 -5.79 -18.35 -2.51
C ASN A 137 -5.79 -16.84 -2.24
N TYR A 138 -5.31 -16.40 -1.07
CA TYR A 138 -5.21 -14.98 -0.77
C TYR A 138 -4.27 -14.24 -1.75
N ALA A 139 -3.06 -14.77 -1.95
CA ALA A 139 -2.05 -14.15 -2.80
C ALA A 139 -2.53 -14.04 -4.26
N MET A 140 -3.22 -15.06 -4.77
CA MET A 140 -3.84 -15.02 -6.10
C MET A 140 -4.88 -13.89 -6.21
N ASN A 141 -5.73 -13.73 -5.20
CA ASN A 141 -6.74 -12.67 -5.18
C ASN A 141 -6.13 -11.27 -5.05
N ALA A 142 -5.10 -11.11 -4.21
CA ALA A 142 -4.42 -9.82 -4.02
C ALA A 142 -3.68 -9.38 -5.29
N ASN A 143 -3.00 -10.31 -5.97
CA ASN A 143 -2.25 -10.05 -7.20
C ASN A 143 -3.15 -9.78 -8.43
N GLY A 144 -4.43 -10.14 -8.37
CA GLY A 144 -5.40 -9.92 -9.45
C GLY A 144 -5.96 -8.50 -9.54
N THR A 145 -5.43 -7.55 -8.76
CA THR A 145 -5.97 -6.18 -8.65
C THR A 145 -5.05 -5.15 -9.31
N LEU A 146 -5.61 -4.00 -9.74
CA LEU A 146 -4.82 -2.88 -10.30
C LEU A 146 -3.86 -2.25 -9.27
N SER A 147 -4.09 -2.52 -7.98
CA SER A 147 -3.29 -2.07 -6.86
C SER A 147 -2.66 -3.28 -6.17
N ALA A 148 -2.08 -4.21 -6.93
CA ALA A 148 -1.46 -5.40 -6.37
C ALA A 148 -0.29 -5.04 -5.43
N PRO A 149 -0.22 -5.62 -4.22
CA PRO A 149 0.92 -5.42 -3.33
C PRO A 149 2.19 -6.03 -3.95
N GLN A 150 3.34 -5.40 -3.66
CA GLN A 150 4.65 -5.92 -4.05
C GLN A 150 4.98 -7.24 -3.36
N ARG A 151 4.48 -7.41 -2.14
CA ARG A 151 4.65 -8.63 -1.35
C ARG A 151 3.44 -8.86 -0.45
N VAL A 152 3.07 -10.13 -0.32
CA VAL A 152 2.05 -10.58 0.62
C VAL A 152 2.69 -11.54 1.61
N GLY A 153 2.32 -11.41 2.88
CA GLY A 153 2.67 -12.35 3.93
C GLY A 153 1.44 -12.69 4.77
N ILE A 154 1.36 -13.92 5.26
CA ILE A 154 0.33 -14.32 6.22
C ILE A 154 0.99 -15.00 7.43
N THR A 155 0.67 -14.51 8.62
CA THR A 155 1.07 -15.13 9.89
C THR A 155 -0.15 -15.71 10.58
N PHE A 156 -0.19 -17.02 10.75
CA PHE A 156 -1.29 -17.70 11.45
C PHE A 156 -1.10 -17.62 12.97
N GLU A 157 -2.03 -16.97 13.67
CA GLU A 157 -2.02 -16.85 15.13
C GLU A 157 -2.74 -18.02 15.80
N ASN A 158 -3.87 -18.43 15.23
CA ASN A 158 -4.63 -19.58 15.67
C ASN A 158 -5.12 -20.39 14.46
N PHE A 159 -5.09 -21.71 14.57
CA PHE A 159 -5.46 -22.61 13.48
C PHE A 159 -6.07 -23.90 14.03
N VAL A 160 -7.36 -24.10 13.80
CA VAL A 160 -8.11 -25.25 14.30
C VAL A 160 -8.65 -26.06 13.13
N VAL A 161 -8.31 -27.34 13.10
CA VAL A 161 -8.80 -28.30 12.13
C VAL A 161 -9.90 -29.13 12.76
N TYR A 162 -11.09 -29.14 12.16
CA TYR A 162 -12.23 -29.89 12.67
C TYR A 162 -12.36 -31.27 12.01
N LYS A 163 -13.28 -32.08 12.55
CA LYS A 163 -13.67 -33.36 11.96
C LYS A 163 -14.22 -33.15 10.55
N THR A 164 -13.86 -34.05 9.65
CA THR A 164 -14.32 -34.01 8.26
C THR A 164 -15.81 -34.21 8.14
N VAL A 165 -16.39 -33.58 7.12
CA VAL A 165 -17.78 -33.74 6.69
C VAL A 165 -17.82 -34.08 5.21
N VAL A 166 -18.88 -34.72 4.74
CA VAL A 166 -19.07 -35.01 3.31
C VAL A 166 -19.91 -33.91 2.68
N ASN A 167 -19.56 -33.47 1.48
CA ASN A 167 -20.35 -32.48 0.73
C ASN A 167 -21.61 -33.12 0.14
N THR A 168 -22.61 -33.37 0.99
CA THR A 168 -23.87 -33.99 0.61
C THR A 168 -24.78 -33.00 -0.11
N VAL A 169 -25.52 -33.48 -1.11
CA VAL A 169 -26.57 -32.71 -1.78
C VAL A 169 -27.89 -32.96 -1.04
N THR A 170 -28.49 -31.91 -0.48
CA THR A 170 -29.75 -31.96 0.24
C THR A 170 -30.79 -31.08 -0.45
N ASN A 171 -31.97 -31.63 -0.75
CA ASN A 171 -33.08 -30.84 -1.30
C ASN A 171 -33.77 -30.07 -0.18
N VAL A 172 -33.65 -28.75 -0.20
CA VAL A 172 -34.31 -27.85 0.75
C VAL A 172 -35.61 -27.34 0.13
N PRO A 173 -36.79 -27.56 0.77
CA PRO A 173 -38.07 -27.06 0.25
C PRO A 173 -38.02 -25.56 -0.04
N GLY A 174 -38.47 -25.17 -1.25
CA GLY A 174 -38.46 -23.78 -1.70
C GLY A 174 -37.09 -23.18 -2.07
N LYS A 175 -35.99 -23.91 -1.87
CA LYS A 175 -34.61 -23.46 -2.23
C LYS A 175 -33.89 -24.39 -3.21
N GLY A 176 -34.41 -25.61 -3.43
CA GLY A 176 -33.84 -26.60 -4.33
C GLY A 176 -32.67 -27.38 -3.72
N ALA A 177 -31.86 -27.99 -4.59
CA ALA A 177 -30.69 -28.77 -4.19
C ALA A 177 -29.59 -27.86 -3.63
N GLN A 178 -29.27 -28.02 -2.35
CA GLN A 178 -28.19 -27.30 -1.67
C GLN A 178 -27.06 -28.25 -1.30
N ARG A 179 -25.84 -27.70 -1.25
CA ARG A 179 -24.63 -28.37 -0.80
C ARG A 179 -24.07 -27.65 0.43
N VAL A 180 -23.19 -28.31 1.17
CA VAL A 180 -22.46 -27.67 2.29
C VAL A 180 -21.61 -26.51 1.77
N THR A 181 -21.01 -26.68 0.60
CA THR A 181 -20.34 -25.61 -0.14
C THR A 181 -20.41 -25.87 -1.64
N ASP A 182 -20.61 -24.80 -2.41
CA ASP A 182 -20.62 -24.86 -3.87
C ASP A 182 -19.23 -24.99 -4.48
N GLY A 183 -18.18 -24.65 -3.72
CA GLY A 183 -16.79 -24.71 -4.17
C GLY A 183 -16.26 -26.14 -4.31
N ALA A 184 -16.92 -27.14 -3.72
CA ALA A 184 -16.47 -28.52 -3.76
C ALA A 184 -17.41 -29.43 -4.58
N PRO A 185 -16.89 -30.51 -5.20
CA PRO A 185 -17.73 -31.51 -5.85
C PRO A 185 -18.73 -32.16 -4.89
N PRO A 186 -19.86 -32.70 -5.38
CA PRO A 186 -20.73 -33.57 -4.59
C PRO A 186 -19.95 -34.78 -4.05
N ASN A 187 -20.26 -35.20 -2.82
CA ASN A 187 -19.62 -36.32 -2.11
C ASN A 187 -18.12 -36.16 -1.82
N ALA A 188 -17.56 -34.96 -2.03
CA ALA A 188 -16.18 -34.67 -1.63
C ALA A 188 -16.04 -34.67 -0.10
N VAL A 189 -14.92 -35.19 0.42
CA VAL A 189 -14.56 -35.08 1.83
C VAL A 189 -14.04 -33.67 2.10
N LEU A 190 -14.78 -32.91 2.90
CA LEU A 190 -14.43 -31.57 3.33
C LEU A 190 -13.75 -31.62 4.70
N THR A 191 -12.67 -30.87 4.85
CA THR A 191 -12.04 -30.61 6.14
C THR A 191 -12.34 -29.17 6.55
N PRO A 192 -13.22 -28.93 7.53
CA PRO A 192 -13.46 -27.60 8.03
C PRO A 192 -12.25 -27.09 8.81
N VAL A 193 -11.90 -25.84 8.60
CA VAL A 193 -10.76 -25.17 9.23
C VAL A 193 -11.21 -23.80 9.72
N ALA A 194 -10.91 -23.45 10.96
CA ALA A 194 -10.99 -22.08 11.45
C ALA A 194 -9.58 -21.52 11.63
N SER A 195 -9.38 -20.27 11.22
CA SER A 195 -8.09 -19.61 11.42
C SER A 195 -8.29 -18.17 11.85
N THR A 196 -7.38 -17.73 12.73
CA THR A 196 -7.10 -16.32 12.99
C THR A 196 -5.70 -16.06 12.48
N HIS A 197 -5.55 -15.14 11.53
CA HIS A 197 -4.27 -14.85 10.91
C HIS A 197 -4.12 -13.36 10.61
N VAL A 198 -2.89 -12.87 10.64
CA VAL A 198 -2.54 -11.52 10.21
C VAL A 198 -2.09 -11.59 8.77
N VAL A 199 -2.81 -10.86 7.93
CA VAL A 199 -2.40 -10.57 6.56
C VAL A 199 -1.54 -9.32 6.58
N CYS A 200 -0.43 -9.39 5.87
CA CYS A 200 0.49 -8.30 5.63
C CYS A 200 0.56 -8.06 4.12
N GLU A 201 0.29 -6.83 3.69
CA GLU A 201 0.42 -6.40 2.31
C GLU A 201 1.42 -5.26 2.25
N GLN A 202 2.48 -5.47 1.49
CA GLN A 202 3.54 -4.50 1.30
C GLN A 202 3.37 -3.84 -0.06
N TYR A 203 3.22 -2.53 -0.02
CA TYR A 203 3.14 -1.63 -1.15
C TYR A 203 4.41 -0.78 -1.23
N ARG A 204 4.53 0.05 -2.27
CA ARG A 204 5.68 0.97 -2.42
C ARG A 204 5.73 2.02 -1.30
N ASP A 205 4.55 2.41 -0.82
CA ASP A 205 4.28 3.48 0.13
C ASP A 205 4.20 2.98 1.58
N GLY A 206 4.19 1.67 1.81
CA GLY A 206 4.24 1.14 3.17
C GLY A 206 3.72 -0.29 3.30
N VAL A 207 3.47 -0.69 4.55
CA VAL A 207 2.90 -1.99 4.88
C VAL A 207 1.55 -1.80 5.55
N GLN A 208 0.56 -2.52 5.04
CA GLN A 208 -0.75 -2.63 5.64
C GLN A 208 -0.88 -3.99 6.33
N LYS A 209 -1.43 -3.98 7.54
CA LYS A 209 -1.69 -5.20 8.30
C LYS A 209 -3.13 -5.28 8.74
N ARG A 210 -3.72 -6.46 8.62
CA ARG A 210 -5.07 -6.73 9.10
C ARG A 210 -5.14 -8.12 9.70
N ARG A 211 -5.78 -8.23 10.86
CA ARG A 211 -6.16 -9.50 11.43
C ARG A 211 -7.45 -9.97 10.77
N VAL A 212 -7.46 -11.22 10.34
CA VAL A 212 -8.57 -11.89 9.66
C VAL A 212 -8.93 -13.13 10.47
N GLU A 213 -10.18 -13.20 10.90
CA GLU A 213 -10.80 -14.40 11.46
C GLU A 213 -11.72 -14.98 10.38
N SER A 214 -11.43 -16.21 9.95
CA SER A 214 -12.17 -16.83 8.86
C SER A 214 -12.31 -18.33 9.03
N ARG A 215 -13.32 -18.89 8.37
CA ARG A 215 -13.59 -20.32 8.29
C ARG A 215 -13.46 -20.77 6.84
N TYR A 216 -12.95 -21.97 6.64
CA TYR A 216 -12.68 -22.55 5.34
C TYR A 216 -13.17 -23.99 5.28
N PHE A 217 -13.57 -24.44 4.09
CA PHE A 217 -13.61 -25.86 3.77
C PHE A 217 -12.45 -26.19 2.83
N CYS A 218 -11.53 -27.03 3.31
CA CYS A 218 -10.43 -27.53 2.52
C CYS A 218 -10.74 -28.94 2.01
N PHE A 219 -10.49 -29.19 0.74
CA PHE A 219 -10.81 -30.45 0.07
C PHE A 219 -9.84 -30.71 -1.08
N THR A 220 -9.80 -31.94 -1.57
CA THR A 220 -9.05 -32.30 -2.77
C THR A 220 -9.93 -32.12 -4.00
N SER A 221 -9.46 -31.36 -4.98
CA SER A 221 -10.11 -31.17 -6.27
C SER A 221 -10.13 -32.48 -7.07
N LYS A 222 -10.83 -32.48 -8.20
CA LYS A 222 -10.84 -33.63 -9.12
C LYS A 222 -9.43 -33.98 -9.64
N ASP A 223 -8.55 -33.00 -9.74
CA ASP A 223 -7.17 -33.15 -10.23
C ASP A 223 -6.19 -33.61 -9.14
N GLY A 224 -6.68 -33.95 -7.95
CA GLY A 224 -5.84 -34.34 -6.82
C GLY A 224 -5.18 -33.16 -6.10
N GLU A 225 -5.58 -31.91 -6.36
CA GLU A 225 -4.99 -30.73 -5.74
C GLU A 225 -5.78 -30.27 -4.53
N TRP A 226 -5.09 -29.85 -3.46
CA TRP A 226 -5.75 -29.21 -2.34
C TRP A 226 -6.27 -27.82 -2.71
N ALA A 227 -7.52 -27.55 -2.36
CA ALA A 227 -8.15 -26.24 -2.44
C ALA A 227 -8.81 -25.91 -1.09
N CYS A 228 -8.85 -24.62 -0.74
CA CYS A 228 -9.54 -24.13 0.46
C CYS A 228 -10.45 -22.96 0.07
N GLY A 229 -11.76 -23.14 0.18
CA GLY A 229 -12.76 -22.09 -0.04
C GLY A 229 -13.19 -21.46 1.27
N GLY A 230 -13.22 -20.13 1.32
CA GLY A 230 -13.76 -19.38 2.47
C GLY A 230 -15.26 -19.60 2.62
N THR A 231 -15.73 -19.64 3.86
CA THR A 231 -17.15 -19.85 4.19
C THR A 231 -17.66 -18.69 5.02
N GLY A 232 -18.75 -18.07 4.58
CA GLY A 232 -19.31 -16.87 5.21
C GLY A 232 -18.42 -15.64 5.03
N PHE A 233 -18.75 -14.58 5.77
CA PHE A 233 -17.99 -13.33 5.75
C PHE A 233 -16.89 -13.37 6.81
N PRO A 234 -15.62 -13.17 6.43
CA PRO A 234 -14.54 -13.10 7.41
C PRO A 234 -14.69 -11.85 8.27
N LYS A 235 -14.33 -11.95 9.54
CA LYS A 235 -14.20 -10.79 10.42
C LYS A 235 -12.80 -10.20 10.23
N ILE A 236 -12.75 -8.94 9.83
CA ILE A 236 -11.51 -8.23 9.52
C ILE A 236 -11.32 -7.10 10.55
N THR A 237 -10.12 -7.01 11.12
CA THR A 237 -9.72 -5.93 12.02
C THR A 237 -8.43 -5.32 11.50
N GLN A 238 -8.46 -4.03 11.18
CA GLN A 238 -7.26 -3.30 10.76
C GLN A 238 -6.30 -3.19 11.95
N LEU A 239 -5.02 -3.51 11.71
CA LEU A 239 -3.97 -3.35 12.70
C LEU A 239 -3.25 -2.04 12.40
N LYS A 240 -3.05 -1.21 13.42
CA LYS A 240 -2.31 0.05 13.33
C LYS A 240 -0.81 -0.16 13.39
#